data_AF-A0A915U4K3-F1
#
_entry.id   AF-A0A915U4K3-F1
#
_cell.length_a   1.000
_cell.length_b   1.000
_cell.length_c   1.000
_cell.angle_alpha   90.00
_cell.angle_beta   90.00
_cell.angle_gamma   90.00
#
_symmetry.space_group_name_H-M   'P 1'
#
loop_
_entity.id
_entity.type
_entity.pdbx_description
1 polymer ?
#
loop_
_entity_poly.entity_id
_entity_poly.type
_entity_poly.pdbx_seq_one_letter_code
_entity_poly.pdbx_strand_id
1 'polypeptide(L)'
;MDPQRTHDLPLLRVPRLMEESLDQDNLGGFLLHPYLLWGLSIPICLHLLGGLHYYYPSVPQLPTLLLAGPYFPKHGLLAGFHKLKIYIYPAFIGFAFLTARQISLSFWLFFLLGALLVGLLSVLGYNIPAASLGVTFGPTLARPEETQMIGAYGVFFLFLLWLSRYHLRDVLRQAFRPGPVVVETEWFSVRLAFWIGVAAMAGIVLWAVFFGMRLQTATLLVAVFFMITLVASRIICQGGLAYFTLTAAPWTACSSFSAPACLARWACWWPPWPRRCCSLTCANRSCPLCSMPARCITPCATGGCCWPVSAPPCWWR
;
A
#
# COMPACT_ATOMS: atom_id res chain seq x y z
N MET A 1 10.66 -15.37 36.19
CA MET A 1 10.48 -14.68 34.90
C MET A 1 9.08 -14.99 34.46
N ASP A 2 8.22 -13.98 34.41
CA ASP A 2 6.83 -14.13 34.00
C ASP A 2 6.78 -14.55 32.52
N PRO A 3 6.24 -15.74 32.17
CA PRO A 3 6.15 -16.21 30.79
C PRO A 3 5.22 -15.34 29.93
N GLN A 4 4.44 -14.43 30.52
CA GLN A 4 3.45 -13.63 29.82
C GLN A 4 3.97 -12.32 29.22
N ARG A 5 5.27 -12.01 29.32
CA ARG A 5 5.84 -10.85 28.60
C ARG A 5 6.13 -11.16 27.13
N THR A 6 5.30 -11.97 26.47
CA THR A 6 5.35 -12.05 25.00
C THR A 6 4.70 -10.79 24.46
N HIS A 7 5.39 -10.05 23.62
CA HIS A 7 4.80 -8.94 22.87
C HIS A 7 3.43 -9.37 22.32
N ASP A 8 2.35 -8.75 22.79
CA ASP A 8 0.97 -9.04 22.38
C ASP A 8 0.81 -8.69 20.90
N LEU A 9 1.15 -9.64 20.03
CA LEU A 9 0.97 -9.55 18.59
C LEU A 9 -0.44 -10.02 18.28
N PRO A 10 -1.41 -9.13 18.04
CA PRO A 10 -2.81 -9.52 18.06
C PRO A 10 -3.18 -10.49 16.93
N LEU A 11 -2.45 -10.40 15.80
CA LEU A 11 -2.61 -11.31 14.66
C LEU A 11 -2.12 -12.74 14.94
N LEU A 12 -1.23 -12.93 15.92
CA LEU A 12 -0.76 -14.28 16.30
C LEU A 12 -1.76 -15.01 17.21
N ARG A 13 -2.81 -14.35 17.69
CA ARG A 13 -3.76 -14.97 18.62
C ARG A 13 -4.50 -16.15 17.99
N VAL A 14 -4.94 -16.02 16.74
CA VAL A 14 -5.69 -17.09 16.04
C VAL A 14 -4.79 -18.30 15.74
N PRO A 15 -3.58 -18.14 15.15
CA PRO A 15 -2.65 -19.27 14.99
C PRO A 15 -2.28 -19.97 16.30
N ARG A 16 -2.07 -19.23 17.39
CA ARG A 16 -1.77 -19.83 18.71
C ARG A 16 -2.92 -20.68 19.24
N LEU A 17 -4.17 -20.21 19.10
CA LEU A 17 -5.33 -21.01 19.50
C LEU A 17 -5.48 -22.28 18.66
N MET A 18 -5.09 -22.23 17.38
CA MET A 18 -5.06 -23.41 16.51
C MET A 18 -3.97 -24.40 16.93
N GLU A 19 -2.78 -23.90 17.28
CA GLU A 19 -1.66 -24.69 17.81
C GLU A 19 -2.04 -25.38 19.13
N GLU A 20 -2.57 -24.63 20.10
CA GLU A 20 -3.06 -25.18 21.36
C GLU A 20 -4.14 -26.26 21.16
N SER A 21 -5.02 -26.08 20.16
CA SER A 21 -6.06 -27.07 19.83
C SER A 21 -5.51 -28.30 19.12
N LEU A 22 -4.41 -28.15 18.37
CA LEU A 22 -3.69 -29.25 17.73
C LEU A 22 -2.94 -30.09 18.76
N ASP A 23 -2.24 -29.45 19.69
CA ASP A 23 -1.50 -30.12 20.77
C ASP A 23 -2.41 -30.95 21.70
N GLN A 24 -3.70 -30.59 21.75
CA GLN A 24 -4.74 -31.29 22.50
C GLN A 24 -5.50 -32.34 21.67
N ASP A 25 -5.05 -32.66 20.44
CA ASP A 25 -5.71 -33.57 19.48
C ASP A 25 -7.19 -33.20 19.18
N ASN A 26 -7.59 -31.95 19.42
CA ASN A 26 -8.96 -31.46 19.28
C ASN A 26 -9.12 -30.41 18.15
N LEU A 27 -8.27 -30.50 17.12
CA LEU A 27 -8.34 -29.59 15.97
C LEU A 27 -9.69 -29.69 15.25
N GLY A 28 -10.28 -30.89 15.18
CA GLY A 28 -11.61 -31.09 14.60
C GLY A 28 -12.71 -30.33 15.36
N GLY A 29 -12.68 -30.34 16.69
CA GLY A 29 -13.62 -29.60 17.52
C GLY A 29 -13.47 -28.08 17.37
N PHE A 30 -12.24 -27.59 17.19
CA PHE A 30 -11.99 -26.19 16.88
C PHE A 30 -12.57 -25.78 15.51
N LEU A 31 -12.31 -26.56 14.45
CA LEU A 31 -12.77 -26.24 13.09
C LEU A 31 -14.28 -26.37 12.90
N LEU A 32 -14.91 -27.32 13.59
CA LEU A 32 -16.35 -27.56 13.52
C LEU A 32 -17.13 -26.76 14.58
N HIS A 33 -16.47 -25.88 15.32
CA HIS A 33 -17.12 -25.08 16.35
C HIS A 33 -18.20 -24.18 15.72
N PRO A 34 -19.44 -24.15 16.26
CA PRO A 34 -20.56 -23.42 15.64
C PRO A 34 -20.26 -21.94 15.44
N TYR A 35 -19.61 -21.26 16.39
CA TYR A 35 -19.22 -19.85 16.22
C TYR A 35 -18.24 -19.61 15.08
N LEU A 36 -17.28 -20.53 14.86
CA LEU A 36 -16.34 -20.41 13.75
C LEU A 36 -17.06 -20.63 12.42
N LEU A 37 -17.93 -21.64 12.35
CA LEU A 37 -18.73 -21.93 11.16
C LEU A 37 -19.69 -20.79 10.82
N TRP A 38 -20.36 -20.20 11.82
CA TRP A 38 -21.18 -19.00 11.64
C TRP A 38 -20.35 -17.82 11.14
N GLY A 39 -19.20 -17.55 11.76
CA GLY A 39 -18.28 -16.50 11.34
C GLY A 39 -17.75 -16.68 9.91
N LEU A 40 -17.50 -17.93 9.51
CA LEU A 40 -17.06 -18.30 8.15
C LEU A 40 -18.20 -18.22 7.12
N SER A 41 -19.42 -18.59 7.51
CA SER A 41 -20.57 -18.61 6.62
C SER A 41 -20.92 -17.23 6.07
N ILE A 42 -20.78 -16.17 6.87
CA ILE A 42 -21.13 -14.80 6.49
C ILE A 42 -20.32 -14.32 5.26
N PRO A 43 -18.97 -14.28 5.29
CA PRO A 43 -18.18 -13.86 4.13
C PRO A 43 -18.35 -14.83 2.95
N ILE A 44 -18.46 -16.14 3.19
CA ILE A 44 -18.68 -17.12 2.12
C ILE A 44 -19.98 -16.81 1.39
N CYS A 45 -21.10 -16.68 2.09
CA CYS A 45 -22.40 -16.37 1.50
C CYS A 45 -22.38 -15.02 0.77
N LEU A 46 -21.77 -13.99 1.38
CA LEU A 46 -21.70 -12.66 0.78
C LEU A 46 -20.87 -12.66 -0.52
N HIS A 47 -19.69 -13.29 -0.52
CA HIS A 47 -18.86 -13.38 -1.72
C HIS A 47 -19.46 -14.31 -2.77
N LEU A 48 -20.12 -15.40 -2.37
CA LEU A 48 -20.81 -16.30 -3.27
C LEU A 48 -21.96 -15.58 -3.98
N LEU A 49 -22.80 -14.84 -3.25
CA LEU A 49 -23.88 -14.04 -3.84
C LEU A 49 -23.34 -12.95 -4.77
N GLY A 50 -22.28 -12.26 -4.37
CA GLY A 50 -21.63 -11.25 -5.22
C GLY A 50 -21.03 -11.83 -6.49
N GLY A 51 -20.33 -12.98 -6.38
CA GLY A 51 -19.79 -13.70 -7.54
C GLY A 51 -20.89 -14.25 -8.44
N LEU A 52 -21.99 -14.74 -7.87
CA LEU A 52 -23.11 -15.25 -8.66
C LEU A 52 -23.87 -14.13 -9.36
N HIS A 53 -24.05 -12.96 -8.73
CA HIS A 53 -24.60 -11.77 -9.39
C HIS A 53 -23.76 -11.32 -10.59
N TYR A 54 -22.42 -11.45 -10.51
CA TYR A 54 -21.53 -11.11 -11.62
C TYR A 54 -21.78 -11.97 -12.86
N TYR A 55 -21.99 -13.28 -12.70
CA TYR A 55 -22.29 -14.18 -13.82
C TYR A 55 -23.78 -14.17 -14.21
N TYR A 56 -24.67 -14.02 -13.24
CA TYR A 56 -26.13 -14.04 -13.40
C TYR A 56 -26.74 -12.80 -12.75
N PRO A 57 -26.93 -11.70 -13.52
CA PRO A 57 -27.44 -10.44 -12.99
C PRO A 57 -28.84 -10.53 -12.35
N SER A 58 -29.57 -11.62 -12.57
CA SER A 58 -30.87 -11.92 -11.95
C SER A 58 -30.78 -12.20 -10.44
N VAL A 59 -29.60 -12.59 -9.94
CA VAL A 59 -29.39 -12.81 -8.50
C VAL A 59 -29.16 -11.46 -7.83
N PRO A 60 -29.84 -11.10 -6.73
CA PRO A 60 -29.63 -9.81 -6.07
C PRO A 60 -28.24 -9.73 -5.41
N GLN A 61 -27.56 -8.58 -5.55
CA GLN A 61 -26.33 -8.27 -4.81
C GLN A 61 -26.61 -7.48 -3.53
N LEU A 62 -25.93 -7.83 -2.45
CA LEU A 62 -25.92 -7.02 -1.23
C LEU A 62 -24.93 -5.85 -1.41
N PRO A 63 -25.38 -4.58 -1.25
CA PRO A 63 -24.50 -3.44 -1.40
C PRO A 63 -23.50 -3.39 -0.24
N THR A 64 -22.23 -3.67 -0.52
CA THR A 64 -21.12 -3.57 0.44
C THR A 64 -20.51 -2.16 0.47
N LEU A 65 -20.93 -1.28 -0.44
CA LEU A 65 -20.47 0.10 -0.56
C LEU A 65 -21.67 1.04 -0.36
N LEU A 66 -21.67 1.78 0.74
CA LEU A 66 -22.65 2.81 1.03
C LEU A 66 -22.03 4.18 0.74
N LEU A 67 -22.61 4.92 -0.19
CA LEU A 67 -22.23 6.29 -0.48
C LEU A 67 -22.92 7.22 0.51
N ALA A 68 -22.21 7.58 1.59
CA ALA A 68 -22.73 8.49 2.60
C ALA A 68 -22.56 9.97 2.21
N GLY A 69 -21.76 10.25 1.18
CA GLY A 69 -21.50 11.61 0.67
C GLY A 69 -22.73 12.52 0.47
N PRO A 70 -23.86 12.04 -0.10
CA PRO A 70 -25.06 12.85 -0.29
C PRO A 70 -25.72 13.38 0.99
N TYR A 71 -25.45 12.77 2.15
CA TYR A 71 -25.99 13.23 3.44
C TYR A 71 -25.22 14.43 4.01
N PHE A 72 -24.08 14.80 3.40
CA PHE A 72 -23.24 15.90 3.87
C PHE A 72 -23.25 17.07 2.89
N PRO A 73 -23.16 18.31 3.39
CA PRO A 73 -23.13 19.48 2.53
C PRO A 73 -21.82 19.54 1.73
N LYS A 74 -21.87 20.13 0.53
CA LYS A 74 -20.68 20.34 -0.33
C LYS A 74 -19.72 21.40 0.22
N HIS A 75 -20.20 22.28 1.09
CA HIS A 75 -19.49 23.45 1.61
C HIS A 75 -19.68 23.54 3.13
N GLY A 76 -18.77 24.24 3.81
CA GLY A 76 -18.81 24.39 5.26
C GLY A 76 -17.97 23.34 6.00
N LEU A 77 -18.09 23.33 7.33
CA LEU A 77 -17.24 22.49 8.20
C LEU A 77 -17.39 20.99 7.93
N LEU A 78 -18.56 20.55 7.45
CA LEU A 78 -18.84 19.14 7.14
C LEU A 78 -18.51 18.77 5.68
N ALA A 79 -17.96 19.69 4.88
CA ALA A 79 -17.63 19.43 3.48
C ALA A 79 -16.63 18.30 3.29
N GLY A 80 -15.74 18.06 4.27
CA GLY A 80 -14.80 16.94 4.24
C GLY A 80 -15.47 15.57 4.17
N PHE A 81 -16.72 15.45 4.63
CA PHE A 81 -17.50 14.21 4.59
C PHE A 81 -18.30 14.00 3.29
N HIS A 82 -18.35 14.99 2.39
CA HIS A 82 -19.13 14.90 1.14
C HIS A 82 -18.66 13.77 0.20
N LYS A 83 -17.43 13.26 0.36
CA LYS A 83 -16.92 12.09 -0.39
C LYS A 83 -16.83 10.82 0.46
N LEU A 84 -17.58 10.75 1.57
CA LEU A 84 -17.57 9.60 2.47
C LEU A 84 -18.13 8.36 1.77
N LYS A 85 -17.32 7.30 1.74
CA LYS A 85 -17.67 5.96 1.30
C LYS A 85 -17.51 5.02 2.48
N ILE A 86 -18.56 4.31 2.84
CA ILE A 86 -18.54 3.32 3.91
C ILE A 86 -18.52 1.96 3.24
N TYR A 87 -17.41 1.24 3.42
CA TYR A 87 -17.27 -0.13 2.93
C TYR A 87 -17.51 -1.11 4.07
N ILE A 88 -18.39 -2.08 3.84
CA ILE A 88 -18.69 -3.15 4.77
C ILE A 88 -18.00 -4.41 4.26
N TYR A 89 -16.83 -4.69 4.83
CA TYR A 89 -16.05 -5.89 4.54
C TYR A 89 -15.99 -6.78 5.79
N PRO A 90 -16.70 -7.92 5.81
CA PRO A 90 -16.72 -8.82 6.97
C PRO A 90 -15.32 -9.25 7.43
N ALA A 91 -14.38 -9.45 6.50
CA ALA A 91 -12.99 -9.78 6.83
C ALA A 91 -12.32 -8.69 7.69
N PHE A 92 -12.49 -7.41 7.36
CA PHE A 92 -11.92 -6.31 8.14
C PHE A 92 -12.60 -6.13 9.49
N ILE A 93 -13.88 -6.49 9.62
CA ILE A 93 -14.57 -6.52 10.91
C ILE A 93 -13.92 -7.57 11.83
N GLY A 94 -13.60 -8.76 11.30
CA GLY A 94 -12.87 -9.79 12.03
C GLY A 94 -11.47 -9.35 12.47
N PHE A 95 -10.71 -8.69 11.61
CA PHE A 95 -9.39 -8.15 11.99
C PHE A 95 -9.47 -6.98 12.97
N ALA A 96 -10.49 -6.12 12.84
CA ALA A 96 -10.73 -5.04 13.78
C ALA A 96 -11.05 -5.57 15.19
N PHE A 97 -11.67 -6.75 15.32
CA PHE A 97 -11.88 -7.41 16.61
C PHE A 97 -10.57 -7.81 17.30
N LEU A 98 -9.55 -8.21 16.53
CA LEU A 98 -8.23 -8.52 17.08
C LEU A 98 -7.42 -7.26 17.42
N THR A 99 -7.75 -6.12 16.81
CA THR A 99 -7.02 -4.86 16.99
C THR A 99 -7.24 -4.28 18.40
N ALA A 100 -6.19 -3.74 19.01
CA ALA A 100 -6.29 -3.13 20.34
C ALA A 100 -7.28 -1.93 20.35
N ARG A 101 -8.08 -1.82 21.42
CA ARG A 101 -9.12 -0.78 21.56
C ARG A 101 -8.60 0.64 21.37
N GLN A 102 -7.41 0.93 21.90
CA GLN A 102 -6.76 2.25 21.76
C GLN A 102 -6.43 2.60 20.30
N ILE A 103 -6.09 1.60 19.49
CA ILE A 103 -5.72 1.77 18.07
C ILE A 103 -6.98 1.96 17.24
N SER A 104 -8.01 1.15 17.47
CA SER A 104 -9.31 1.29 16.83
C SER A 104 -9.96 2.65 17.10
N LEU A 105 -9.88 3.13 18.36
CA LEU A 105 -10.33 4.48 18.74
C LEU A 105 -9.56 5.56 17.96
N SER A 106 -8.25 5.41 17.84
CA SER A 106 -7.40 6.35 17.12
C SER A 106 -7.80 6.46 15.65
N PHE A 107 -8.10 5.35 14.96
CA PHE A 107 -8.54 5.41 13.57
C PHE A 107 -9.82 6.23 13.40
N TRP A 108 -10.82 5.99 14.25
CA TRP A 108 -12.06 6.76 14.21
C TRP A 108 -11.83 8.23 14.51
N LEU A 109 -11.07 8.54 15.56
CA LEU A 109 -10.82 9.91 15.97
C LEU A 109 -10.04 10.70 14.90
N PHE A 110 -8.93 10.15 14.40
CA PHE A 110 -8.11 10.82 13.39
C PHE A 110 -8.79 10.88 12.03
N PHE A 111 -9.64 9.91 11.70
CA PHE A 111 -10.48 9.96 10.50
C PHE A 111 -11.46 11.14 10.56
N LEU A 112 -12.18 11.29 11.68
CA LEU A 112 -13.11 12.40 11.89
C LEU A 112 -12.37 13.74 11.91
N LEU A 113 -11.24 13.81 12.61
CA LEU A 113 -10.42 15.03 12.70
C LEU A 113 -9.85 15.44 11.34
N GLY A 114 -9.39 14.49 10.52
CA GLY A 114 -8.91 14.75 9.17
C GLY A 114 -10.00 15.30 8.26
N ALA A 115 -11.21 14.72 8.30
CA ALA A 115 -12.35 15.24 7.56
C ALA A 115 -12.78 16.64 8.03
N LEU A 116 -12.76 16.89 9.35
CA LEU A 116 -13.03 18.22 9.92
C LEU A 116 -11.97 19.24 9.54
N LEU A 117 -10.69 18.85 9.46
CA LEU A 117 -9.61 19.72 9.01
C LEU A 117 -9.84 20.16 7.56
N VAL A 118 -10.20 19.24 6.66
CA VAL A 118 -10.54 19.57 5.26
C VAL A 118 -11.73 20.52 5.20
N GLY A 119 -12.77 20.28 6.02
CA GLY A 119 -13.91 21.19 6.11
C GLY A 119 -13.55 22.57 6.66
N LEU A 120 -12.69 22.64 7.67
CA LEU A 120 -12.20 23.89 8.25
C LEU A 120 -11.41 24.71 7.21
N LEU A 121 -10.52 24.06 6.46
CA LEU A 121 -9.79 24.70 5.36
C LEU A 121 -10.75 25.26 4.30
N SER A 122 -11.82 24.53 3.97
CA SER A 122 -12.87 24.99 3.05
C SER A 122 -13.58 26.25 3.56
N VAL A 123 -13.93 26.31 4.85
CA VAL A 123 -14.56 27.49 5.49
C VAL A 123 -13.61 28.70 5.49
N LEU A 124 -12.31 28.47 5.70
CA LEU A 124 -11.29 29.51 5.65
C LEU A 124 -10.94 29.96 4.22
N GLY A 125 -11.59 29.41 3.20
CA GLY A 125 -11.38 29.77 1.78
C GLY A 125 -10.19 29.04 1.13
N TYR A 126 -9.49 28.18 1.85
CA TYR A 126 -8.39 27.36 1.33
C TYR A 126 -8.93 26.09 0.66
N ASN A 127 -9.38 26.23 -0.59
CA ASN A 127 -9.69 25.08 -1.44
C ASN A 127 -8.42 24.63 -2.15
N ILE A 128 -7.73 23.61 -1.62
CA ILE A 128 -6.52 23.06 -2.23
C ILE A 128 -6.95 22.07 -3.33
N PRO A 129 -6.75 22.40 -4.62
CA PRO A 129 -7.11 21.51 -5.72
C PRO A 129 -6.22 20.25 -5.67
N ALA A 130 -6.81 19.09 -5.95
CA ALA A 130 -6.08 17.82 -6.05
C ALA A 130 -4.89 17.87 -7.02
N ALA A 131 -4.96 18.73 -8.05
CA ALA A 131 -3.88 18.93 -9.01
C ALA A 131 -2.66 19.66 -8.43
N SER A 132 -2.83 20.44 -7.36
CA SER A 132 -1.78 21.30 -6.80
C SER A 132 -0.83 20.56 -5.85
N LEU A 133 -1.24 19.40 -5.31
CA LEU A 133 -0.36 18.56 -4.48
C LEU A 133 0.61 17.72 -5.33
N GLY A 134 0.48 17.76 -6.66
CA GLY A 134 1.36 17.11 -7.61
C GLY A 134 1.12 15.61 -7.74
N VAL A 135 1.19 15.09 -8.97
CA VAL A 135 1.16 13.63 -9.25
C VAL A 135 2.49 12.93 -8.92
N THR A 136 3.43 13.65 -8.29
CA THR A 136 4.81 13.23 -8.03
C THR A 136 4.88 11.91 -7.28
N PHE A 137 3.93 11.63 -6.39
CA PHE A 137 3.88 10.38 -5.60
C PHE A 137 2.70 9.46 -6.01
N GLY A 138 2.06 9.72 -7.15
CA GLY A 138 0.93 8.94 -7.69
C GLY A 138 -0.37 9.76 -7.80
N PRO A 139 -1.37 9.28 -8.57
CA PRO A 139 -2.64 9.99 -8.81
C PRO A 139 -3.58 10.02 -7.59
N THR A 140 -3.20 9.31 -6.53
CA THR A 140 -3.98 9.08 -5.32
C THR A 140 -3.55 9.96 -4.15
N LEU A 141 -2.56 10.84 -4.33
CA LEU A 141 -2.14 11.86 -3.35
C LEU A 141 -2.79 13.19 -3.72
N ALA A 142 -4.10 13.24 -3.52
CA ALA A 142 -4.94 14.35 -3.92
C ALA A 142 -5.32 15.24 -2.72
N ARG A 143 -5.01 14.82 -1.49
CA ARG A 143 -5.48 15.49 -0.29
C ARG A 143 -4.37 15.81 0.71
N PRO A 144 -4.47 16.93 1.46
CA PRO A 144 -3.47 17.32 2.46
C PRO A 144 -3.22 16.26 3.53
N GLU A 145 -4.23 15.46 3.91
CA GLU A 145 -4.04 14.38 4.87
C GLU A 145 -3.11 13.27 4.35
N GLU A 146 -3.12 13.01 3.05
CA GLU A 146 -2.34 11.93 2.44
C GLU A 146 -0.85 12.31 2.35
N THR A 147 -0.52 13.60 2.18
CA THR A 147 0.88 14.08 2.20
C THR A 147 1.45 14.14 3.62
N GLN A 148 0.63 14.45 4.63
CA GLN A 148 1.03 14.36 6.04
C GLN A 148 1.44 12.95 6.44
N MET A 149 0.75 11.93 5.90
CA MET A 149 1.10 10.52 6.11
C MET A 149 2.55 10.22 5.68
N ILE A 150 3.02 10.76 4.54
CA ILE A 150 4.40 10.54 4.07
C ILE A 150 5.41 11.11 5.09
N GLY A 151 5.15 12.31 5.60
CA GLY A 151 5.97 12.93 6.65
C GLY A 151 5.96 12.12 7.95
N ALA A 152 4.78 11.64 8.37
CA ALA A 152 4.63 10.81 9.55
C ALA A 152 5.43 9.50 9.44
N TYR A 153 5.45 8.87 8.26
CA TYR A 153 6.27 7.69 7.98
C TYR A 153 7.77 7.96 8.19
N GLY A 154 8.27 9.09 7.68
CA GLY A 154 9.67 9.49 7.85
C GLY A 154 10.03 9.73 9.32
N VAL A 155 9.21 10.48 10.05
CA VAL A 155 9.42 10.75 11.48
C VAL A 155 9.36 9.46 12.30
N PHE A 156 8.38 8.59 12.02
CA PHE A 156 8.24 7.32 12.73
C PHE A 156 9.41 6.37 12.43
N PHE A 157 9.92 6.34 11.20
CA PHE A 157 11.15 5.60 10.89
C PHE A 157 12.35 6.09 11.68
N LEU A 158 12.58 7.41 11.74
CA LEU A 158 13.67 7.98 12.55
C LEU A 158 13.50 7.64 14.03
N PHE A 159 12.26 7.64 14.52
CA PHE A 159 11.95 7.21 15.89
C PHE A 159 12.25 5.72 16.13
N LEU A 160 11.95 4.84 15.17
CA LEU A 160 12.32 3.42 15.23
C LEU A 160 13.84 3.22 15.25
N LEU A 161 14.58 3.96 14.43
CA LEU A 161 16.05 3.95 14.45
C LEU A 161 16.60 4.46 15.79
N TRP A 162 15.99 5.51 16.35
CA TRP A 162 16.36 6.06 17.65
C TRP A 162 16.15 5.06 18.79
N LEU A 163 14.99 4.40 18.84
CA LEU A 163 14.69 3.38 19.85
C LEU A 163 15.62 2.16 19.73
N SER A 164 15.94 1.74 18.50
CA SER A 164 16.78 0.57 18.24
C SER A 164 18.28 0.83 18.27
N ARG A 165 18.73 2.06 18.56
CA ARG A 165 20.14 2.47 18.47
C ARG A 165 21.13 1.58 19.23
N TYR A 166 20.75 1.10 20.42
CA TYR A 166 21.62 0.25 21.23
C TYR A 166 21.77 -1.12 20.58
N HIS A 167 20.64 -1.72 20.18
CA HIS A 167 20.63 -2.99 19.46
C HIS A 167 21.38 -2.91 18.12
N LEU A 168 21.18 -1.84 17.33
CA LEU A 168 21.91 -1.62 16.07
C LEU A 168 23.42 -1.47 16.31
N ARG A 169 23.84 -0.76 17.36
CA ARG A 169 25.25 -0.65 17.76
C ARG A 169 25.84 -2.00 18.14
N ASP A 170 25.09 -2.83 18.87
CA ASP A 170 25.54 -4.15 19.27
C ASP A 170 25.68 -5.10 18.07
N VAL A 171 24.70 -5.10 17.15
CA VAL A 171 24.76 -5.88 15.90
C VAL A 171 25.95 -5.44 15.03
N LEU A 172 26.16 -4.12 14.87
CA LEU A 172 27.32 -3.61 14.13
C LEU A 172 28.64 -4.03 14.78
N ARG A 173 28.73 -3.97 16.12
CA ARG A 173 29.94 -4.41 16.84
C ARG A 173 30.23 -5.90 16.61
N GLN A 174 29.22 -6.75 16.68
CA GLN A 174 29.33 -8.20 16.46
C GLN A 174 29.61 -8.56 14.99
N ALA A 175 29.12 -7.74 14.05
CA ALA A 175 29.37 -7.93 12.63
C ALA A 175 30.85 -7.74 12.25
N PHE A 176 31.52 -6.74 12.84
CA PHE A 176 32.90 -6.39 12.50
C PHE A 176 33.96 -6.93 13.48
N ARG A 177 33.61 -7.25 14.74
CA ARG A 177 34.57 -7.81 15.71
C ARG A 177 34.22 -9.26 16.08
N PRO A 178 35.15 -10.22 15.95
CA PRO A 178 34.98 -11.54 16.54
C PRO A 178 35.07 -11.44 18.07
N GLY A 179 33.95 -11.70 18.72
CA GLY A 179 33.84 -11.89 20.17
C GLY A 179 32.95 -13.10 20.46
N PRO A 180 32.94 -13.59 21.71
CA PRO A 180 32.09 -14.70 22.12
C PRO A 180 30.63 -14.37 21.82
N VAL A 181 29.94 -15.31 21.17
CA VAL A 181 28.54 -15.17 20.77
C VAL A 181 27.68 -15.20 22.03
N VAL A 182 27.20 -14.02 22.47
CA VAL A 182 26.38 -13.90 23.70
C VAL A 182 24.94 -14.35 23.46
N VAL A 183 24.49 -14.39 22.21
CA VAL A 183 23.13 -14.79 21.82
C VAL A 183 23.25 -15.82 20.70
N GLU A 184 23.14 -17.09 21.03
CA GLU A 184 22.89 -18.13 20.03
C GLU A 184 21.46 -17.96 19.52
N THR A 185 21.31 -17.28 18.39
CA THR A 185 20.09 -17.42 17.58
C THR A 185 20.11 -18.82 16.96
N GLU A 186 19.08 -19.62 17.24
CA GLU A 186 19.00 -21.07 16.93
C GLU A 186 19.32 -21.47 15.47
N TRP A 187 19.31 -20.53 14.51
CA TRP A 187 19.39 -20.83 13.07
C TRP A 187 20.63 -20.25 12.35
N PHE A 188 21.08 -19.03 12.68
CA PHE A 188 22.20 -18.36 11.99
C PHE A 188 23.01 -17.47 12.93
N SER A 189 24.30 -17.28 12.64
CA SER A 189 25.11 -16.29 13.37
C SER A 189 24.73 -14.86 12.99
N VAL A 190 24.76 -13.94 13.97
CA VAL A 190 24.47 -12.50 13.78
C VAL A 190 25.30 -11.88 12.66
N ARG A 191 26.57 -12.29 12.55
CA ARG A 191 27.49 -11.82 11.49
C ARG A 191 27.03 -12.21 10.10
N LEU A 192 26.67 -13.49 9.91
CA LEU A 192 26.21 -13.99 8.62
C LEU A 192 24.94 -13.28 8.20
N ALA A 193 23.97 -13.13 9.11
CA ALA A 193 22.72 -12.43 8.86
C ALA A 193 22.94 -10.97 8.44
N PHE A 194 23.87 -10.25 9.10
CA PHE A 194 24.21 -8.88 8.73
C PHE A 194 24.78 -8.79 7.31
N TRP A 195 25.81 -9.56 7.00
CA TRP A 195 26.48 -9.48 5.69
C TRP A 195 25.61 -9.96 4.53
N ILE A 196 24.77 -11.00 4.73
CA ILE A 196 23.78 -11.40 3.73
C ILE A 196 22.76 -10.26 3.51
N GLY A 197 22.30 -9.60 4.58
CA GLY A 197 21.39 -8.46 4.46
C GLY A 197 22.00 -7.29 3.67
N VAL A 198 23.27 -6.95 3.94
CA VAL A 198 24.00 -5.92 3.19
C VAL A 198 24.19 -6.33 1.73
N ALA A 199 24.60 -7.57 1.47
CA ALA A 199 24.78 -8.09 0.11
C ALA A 199 23.46 -8.11 -0.69
N ALA A 200 22.36 -8.48 -0.05
CA ALA A 200 21.03 -8.45 -0.67
C ALA A 200 20.61 -7.01 -1.03
N MET A 201 20.79 -6.06 -0.11
CA MET A 201 20.49 -4.65 -0.35
C MET A 201 21.33 -4.08 -1.51
N ALA A 202 22.64 -4.37 -1.50
CA ALA A 202 23.54 -3.97 -2.58
C ALA A 202 23.18 -4.65 -3.90
N GLY A 203 22.80 -5.93 -3.89
CA GLY A 203 22.35 -6.68 -5.06
C GLY A 203 21.14 -6.06 -5.73
N ILE A 204 20.13 -5.63 -4.95
CA ILE A 204 18.95 -4.94 -5.48
C ILE A 204 19.33 -3.60 -6.12
N VAL A 205 20.21 -2.82 -5.48
CA VAL A 205 20.70 -1.54 -6.05
C VAL A 205 21.47 -1.78 -7.34
N LEU A 206 22.39 -2.76 -7.37
CA LEU A 206 23.16 -3.10 -8.56
C LEU A 206 22.26 -3.59 -9.70
N TRP A 207 21.22 -4.36 -9.38
CA TRP A 207 20.26 -4.83 -10.36
C TRP A 207 19.47 -3.67 -10.97
N ALA A 208 19.03 -2.71 -10.15
CA ALA A 208 18.39 -1.49 -10.61
C ALA A 208 19.32 -0.64 -11.50
N VAL A 209 20.60 -0.51 -11.15
CA VAL A 209 21.61 0.18 -11.96
C VAL A 209 21.87 -0.55 -13.27
N PHE A 210 21.91 -1.88 -13.27
CA PHE A 210 22.05 -2.70 -14.47
C PHE A 210 20.91 -2.47 -15.47
N PHE A 211 19.70 -2.18 -14.98
CA PHE A 211 18.55 -1.78 -15.82
C PHE A 211 18.56 -0.30 -16.25
N GLY A 212 19.65 0.42 -16.00
CA GLY A 212 19.83 1.79 -16.49
C GLY A 212 19.34 2.87 -15.55
N MET A 213 19.09 2.56 -14.28
CA MET A 213 18.85 3.59 -13.26
C MET A 213 20.16 4.25 -12.82
N ARG A 214 20.12 5.56 -12.57
CA ARG A 214 21.24 6.25 -11.91
C ARG A 214 21.43 5.69 -10.51
N LEU A 215 22.68 5.47 -10.09
CA LEU A 215 23.02 4.90 -8.77
C LEU A 215 22.33 5.64 -7.62
N GLN A 216 22.31 6.97 -7.65
CA GLN A 216 21.64 7.79 -6.63
C GLN A 216 20.13 7.49 -6.54
N THR A 217 19.45 7.41 -7.68
CA THR A 217 18.01 7.12 -7.75
C THR A 217 17.71 5.68 -7.30
N ALA A 218 18.54 4.72 -7.68
CA ALA A 218 18.42 3.33 -7.25
C ALA A 218 18.57 3.20 -5.73
N THR A 219 19.62 3.80 -5.16
CA THR A 219 19.85 3.79 -3.71
C THR A 219 18.71 4.48 -2.95
N LEU A 220 18.24 5.64 -3.42
CA LEU A 220 17.12 6.35 -2.79
C LEU A 220 15.83 5.52 -2.83
N LEU A 221 15.50 4.93 -3.97
CA LEU A 221 14.32 4.09 -4.14
C LEU A 221 14.33 2.93 -3.15
N VAL A 222 15.44 2.18 -3.10
CA VAL A 222 15.61 1.04 -2.22
C VAL A 222 15.54 1.46 -0.75
N ALA A 223 16.15 2.59 -0.38
CA ALA A 223 16.09 3.12 0.98
C ALA A 223 14.66 3.50 1.40
N VAL A 224 13.89 4.15 0.51
CA VAL A 224 12.49 4.51 0.79
C VAL A 224 11.61 3.27 0.90
N PHE A 225 11.79 2.25 0.06
CA PHE A 225 11.08 0.98 0.20
C PHE A 225 11.41 0.27 1.51
N PHE A 226 12.68 0.25 1.90
CA PHE A 226 13.10 -0.31 3.18
C PHE A 226 12.47 0.44 4.36
N MET A 227 12.49 1.77 4.32
CA MET A 227 11.82 2.64 5.30
C MET A 227 10.33 2.30 5.43
N ILE A 228 9.59 2.28 4.32
CA ILE A 228 8.16 1.98 4.28
C ILE A 228 7.89 0.57 4.83
N THR A 229 8.66 -0.42 4.41
CA THR A 229 8.48 -1.82 4.81
C THR A 229 8.74 -2.01 6.30
N LEU A 230 9.77 -1.37 6.85
CA LEU A 230 10.04 -1.42 8.29
C LEU A 230 8.92 -0.79 9.12
N VAL A 231 8.46 0.39 8.72
CA VAL A 231 7.36 1.08 9.40
C VAL A 231 6.07 0.27 9.30
N ALA A 232 5.72 -0.20 8.09
CA ALA A 232 4.53 -1.01 7.86
C ALA A 232 4.57 -2.30 8.70
N SER A 233 5.71 -2.99 8.74
CA SER A 233 5.88 -4.20 9.54
C SER A 233 5.66 -3.92 11.03
N ARG A 234 6.17 -2.80 11.55
CA ARG A 234 5.94 -2.42 12.95
C ARG A 234 4.47 -2.12 13.24
N ILE A 235 3.82 -1.36 12.36
CA ILE A 235 2.40 -1.03 12.49
C ILE A 235 1.51 -2.28 12.39
N ILE A 236 1.80 -3.21 11.48
CA ILE A 236 1.01 -4.44 11.32
C ILE A 236 1.20 -5.36 12.54
N CYS A 237 2.44 -5.63 12.93
CA CYS A 237 2.75 -6.53 14.02
C CYS A 237 2.21 -6.00 15.36
N GLN A 238 2.47 -4.73 15.70
CA GLN A 238 2.02 -4.16 16.97
C GLN A 238 0.57 -3.71 16.93
N GLY A 239 0.11 -3.24 15.76
CA GLY A 239 -1.20 -2.63 15.61
C GLY A 239 -2.32 -3.62 15.28
N GLY A 240 -2.01 -4.84 14.89
CA GLY A 240 -3.03 -5.83 14.53
C GLY A 240 -3.74 -5.54 13.20
N LEU A 241 -3.18 -4.65 12.37
CA LEU A 241 -3.78 -4.25 11.11
C LEU A 241 -3.49 -5.27 10.02
N ALA A 242 -4.51 -5.94 9.51
CA ALA A 242 -4.35 -6.90 8.42
C ALA A 242 -4.19 -6.25 7.03
N TYR A 243 -4.63 -5.00 6.87
CA TYR A 243 -4.54 -4.30 5.61
C TYR A 243 -4.09 -2.87 5.85
N PHE A 244 -3.01 -2.53 5.16
CA PHE A 244 -2.41 -1.23 5.20
C PHE A 244 -2.04 -0.83 3.76
N THR A 245 -2.67 0.22 3.25
CA THR A 245 -2.36 0.77 1.93
C THR A 245 -1.58 2.04 2.07
N LEU A 246 -0.32 2.02 1.63
CA LEU A 246 0.38 3.25 1.31
C LEU A 246 0.14 3.57 -0.16
N THR A 247 -0.65 4.59 -0.44
CA THR A 247 -0.89 5.11 -1.80
C THR A 247 0.21 6.07 -2.25
N ALA A 248 1.44 5.87 -1.78
CA ALA A 248 2.61 6.56 -2.27
C ALA A 248 3.34 5.62 -3.23
N ALA A 249 3.55 6.05 -4.47
CA ALA A 249 4.40 5.37 -5.44
C ALA A 249 5.82 5.96 -5.34
N PRO A 250 6.77 5.31 -4.63
CA PRO A 250 8.12 5.85 -4.46
C PRO A 250 8.85 5.98 -5.80
N TRP A 251 8.50 5.10 -6.74
CA TRP A 251 8.98 5.11 -8.11
C TRP A 251 8.65 6.41 -8.85
N THR A 252 7.41 6.89 -8.76
CA THR A 252 7.01 8.12 -9.48
C THR A 252 7.77 9.31 -8.94
N ALA A 253 8.01 9.36 -7.63
CA ALA A 253 8.75 10.45 -6.99
C ALA A 253 10.21 10.44 -7.44
N CYS A 254 10.84 9.27 -7.44
CA CYS A 254 12.20 9.09 -7.95
C CYS A 254 12.32 9.46 -9.43
N SER A 255 11.31 9.14 -10.24
CA SER A 255 11.28 9.46 -11.67
C SER A 255 11.21 10.97 -11.96
N SER A 256 10.59 11.76 -11.07
CA SER A 256 10.58 13.22 -11.19
C SER A 256 11.97 13.85 -10.99
N PHE A 257 12.89 13.16 -10.28
CA PHE A 257 14.28 13.60 -10.10
C PHE A 257 15.24 13.09 -11.20
N SER A 258 14.83 12.10 -12.00
CA SER A 258 15.67 11.51 -13.06
C SER A 258 15.14 11.86 -14.46
N ALA A 259 15.99 12.46 -15.30
CA ALA A 259 15.65 12.82 -16.69
C ALA A 259 15.17 11.60 -17.55
N PRO A 260 14.43 11.80 -18.67
CA PRO A 260 13.63 10.78 -19.36
C PRO A 260 14.38 9.64 -20.09
N ALA A 261 15.67 9.40 -19.80
CA ALA A 261 16.49 8.43 -20.54
C ALA A 261 16.27 6.96 -20.13
N CYS A 262 15.56 6.67 -19.04
CA CYS A 262 15.44 5.31 -18.48
C CYS A 262 14.41 4.39 -19.16
N LEU A 263 13.57 4.89 -20.07
CA LEU A 263 12.43 4.13 -20.62
C LEU A 263 12.80 3.08 -21.68
N ALA A 264 14.00 3.13 -22.27
CA ALA A 264 14.35 2.26 -23.40
C ALA A 264 14.72 0.82 -23.02
N ARG A 265 15.25 0.58 -21.81
CA ARG A 265 15.82 -0.73 -21.44
C ARG A 265 14.81 -1.71 -20.84
N TRP A 266 13.76 -1.19 -20.19
CA TRP A 266 12.69 -2.00 -19.58
C TRP A 266 11.75 -2.64 -20.61
N ALA A 267 11.55 -2.00 -21.77
CA ALA A 267 10.67 -2.49 -22.82
C ALA A 267 11.18 -3.77 -23.53
N CYS A 268 12.48 -4.06 -23.48
CA CYS A 268 13.08 -5.18 -24.21
C CYS A 268 13.12 -6.51 -23.42
N TRP A 269 12.83 -6.51 -22.12
CA TRP A 269 12.92 -7.72 -21.28
C TRP A 269 11.57 -8.33 -20.89
N TRP A 270 10.46 -7.62 -21.11
CA TRP A 270 9.14 -8.21 -20.95
C TRP A 270 8.72 -8.88 -22.26
N PRO A 271 8.29 -10.16 -22.27
CA PRO A 271 7.82 -10.79 -23.50
C PRO A 271 6.66 -9.97 -24.08
N PRO A 272 6.59 -9.77 -25.41
CA PRO A 272 5.51 -9.04 -26.03
C PRO A 272 4.23 -9.84 -25.84
N TRP A 273 3.41 -9.45 -24.85
CA TRP A 273 1.98 -9.71 -24.94
C TRP A 273 1.51 -9.12 -26.28
N PRO A 274 0.66 -9.82 -27.05
CA PRO A 274 0.35 -9.43 -28.42
C PRO A 274 -0.45 -8.12 -28.43
N ARG A 275 0.27 -7.00 -28.47
CA ARG A 275 -0.28 -5.68 -28.76
C ARG A 275 -0.40 -5.62 -30.28
N ARG A 276 -1.63 -5.72 -30.79
CA ARG A 276 -1.92 -5.27 -32.16
C ARG A 276 -1.39 -3.84 -32.27
N CYS A 277 -0.32 -3.66 -33.05
CA CYS A 277 0.18 -2.36 -33.42
C CYS A 277 -0.94 -1.59 -34.12
N CYS A 278 -1.51 -0.58 -33.46
CA CYS A 278 -2.12 0.53 -34.17
C CYS A 278 -0.97 1.34 -34.79
N SER A 279 -0.45 0.87 -35.92
CA SER A 279 0.33 1.68 -36.84
C SER A 279 -0.64 2.62 -37.57
N LEU A 280 -1.01 3.72 -36.92
CA LEU A 280 -1.68 4.84 -37.58
C LEU A 280 -0.62 5.87 -37.94
N THR A 281 -0.01 5.67 -39.11
CA THR A 281 0.49 6.77 -39.93
C THR A 281 -0.65 7.76 -40.09
N CYS A 282 -0.44 9.00 -39.65
CA CYS A 282 -1.32 10.15 -39.91
C CYS A 282 -1.49 10.35 -41.42
N ALA A 283 -2.47 9.66 -42.00
CA ALA A 283 -2.99 9.94 -43.33
C ALA A 283 -4.50 10.09 -43.18
N ASN A 284 -4.92 11.34 -43.01
CA ASN A 284 -6.24 11.93 -43.22
C ASN A 284 -7.35 11.01 -43.77
N ARG A 285 -7.83 10.06 -42.96
CA ARG A 285 -9.09 9.34 -43.17
C ARG A 285 -9.80 9.19 -41.84
N SER A 286 -11.05 9.62 -41.83
CA SER A 286 -12.03 9.55 -40.76
C SER A 286 -12.09 8.15 -40.14
N CYS A 287 -11.80 8.05 -38.84
CA CYS A 287 -12.00 6.84 -38.06
C CYS A 287 -13.50 6.76 -37.69
N PRO A 288 -14.27 5.75 -38.12
CA PRO A 288 -15.73 5.75 -37.98
C PRO A 288 -16.24 5.48 -36.54
N LEU A 289 -15.34 5.42 -35.55
CA LEU A 289 -15.66 5.06 -34.15
C LEU A 289 -15.36 6.14 -33.10
N CYS A 290 -14.84 7.31 -33.48
CA CYS A 290 -14.53 8.39 -32.53
C CYS A 290 -15.17 9.71 -32.98
N SER A 291 -16.37 9.99 -32.48
CA SER A 291 -17.04 11.29 -32.63
C SER A 291 -16.59 12.28 -31.55
N MET A 292 -15.32 12.74 -31.56
CA MET A 292 -14.89 14.01 -30.95
C MET A 292 -13.53 14.46 -31.52
N PRO A 293 -13.33 15.75 -31.85
CA PRO A 293 -12.09 16.24 -32.45
C PRO A 293 -11.02 16.52 -31.38
N ALA A 294 -9.88 15.85 -31.46
CA ALA A 294 -8.68 16.20 -30.70
C ALA A 294 -7.89 17.30 -31.44
N ARG A 295 -7.59 18.43 -30.77
CA ARG A 295 -6.62 19.42 -31.26
C ARG A 295 -5.22 19.00 -30.82
N CYS A 296 -4.30 18.81 -31.76
CA CYS A 296 -2.87 18.63 -31.48
C CYS A 296 -2.22 19.98 -31.16
N ILE A 297 -1.55 20.09 -30.00
CA ILE A 297 -0.65 21.20 -29.68
C ILE A 297 0.78 20.65 -29.78
N THR A 298 1.56 21.20 -30.73
CA THR A 298 2.98 20.98 -31.10
C THR A 298 3.36 19.82 -32.07
N PRO A 299 4.28 20.06 -33.04
CA PRO A 299 4.76 19.07 -34.00
C PRO A 299 5.98 18.29 -33.46
N CYS A 300 5.92 16.96 -33.48
CA CYS A 300 7.07 16.08 -33.22
C CYS A 300 8.01 16.06 -34.43
N ALA A 301 9.09 16.84 -34.38
CA ALA A 301 10.26 16.60 -35.21
C ALA A 301 11.33 15.88 -34.37
N THR A 302 11.87 14.79 -34.92
CA THR A 302 12.84 13.82 -34.35
C THR A 302 12.25 12.69 -33.49
N GLY A 303 12.03 11.53 -34.14
CA GLY A 303 12.36 10.18 -33.65
C GLY A 303 11.94 9.68 -32.26
N GLY A 304 11.07 10.37 -31.52
CA GLY A 304 10.60 9.96 -30.21
C GLY A 304 9.29 9.16 -30.26
N CYS A 305 9.19 8.12 -29.43
CA CYS A 305 7.91 7.43 -29.18
C CYS A 305 6.92 8.42 -28.53
N CYS A 306 5.87 8.81 -29.25
CA CYS A 306 4.74 9.53 -28.69
C CYS A 306 3.96 8.61 -27.74
N TRP A 307 4.04 8.86 -26.44
CA TRP A 307 3.09 8.29 -25.48
C TRP A 307 1.84 9.16 -25.43
N PRO A 308 0.62 8.59 -25.53
CA PRO A 308 -0.59 9.35 -25.27
C PRO A 308 -0.60 9.75 -23.79
N VAL A 309 -0.47 11.04 -23.51
CA VAL A 309 -0.88 11.62 -22.23
C VAL A 309 -2.39 11.42 -22.17
N SER A 310 -2.86 10.62 -21.22
CA SER A 310 -4.27 10.28 -20.96
C SER A 310 -4.97 9.39 -22.00
N ALA A 311 -4.80 8.08 -21.86
CA ALA A 311 -5.92 7.16 -22.11
C ALA A 311 -6.47 6.74 -20.73
N PRO A 312 -7.78 6.86 -20.46
CA PRO A 312 -8.33 6.30 -19.24
C PRO A 312 -8.09 4.78 -19.26
N PRO A 313 -7.71 4.16 -18.14
CA PRO A 313 -7.62 2.72 -18.10
C PRO A 313 -9.02 2.16 -18.32
N CYS A 314 -9.20 1.40 -19.42
CA CYS A 314 -10.30 0.47 -19.57
C CYS A 314 -10.08 -0.64 -18.54
N TRP A 315 -10.47 -0.39 -17.30
CA TRP A 315 -10.68 -1.44 -16.33
C TRP A 315 -11.91 -2.22 -16.80
N TRP A 316 -11.74 -3.54 -16.89
CA TRP A 316 -12.84 -4.48 -16.96
C TRP A 316 -13.85 -4.12 -15.86
N ARG A 317 -15.07 -3.83 -16.29
CA ARG A 317 -16.20 -3.47 -15.43
C ARG A 317 -16.75 -4.68 -14.72
#